data_AF-A0A9B0BTR8-F1
#
_entry.id   AF-A0A9B0BTR8-F1
#
_cell.length_a   1.000
_cell.length_b   1.000
_cell.length_c   1.000
_cell.angle_alpha   90.00
_cell.angle_beta   90.00
_cell.angle_gamma   90.00
#
_symmetry.space_group_name_H-M   'P 1'
#
loop_
_entity.id
_entity.type
_entity.pdbx_description
1 polymer ?
#
loop_
_entity_poly.entity_id
_entity_poly.type
_entity_poly.pdbx_seq_one_letter_code
_entity_poly.pdbx_strand_id
1 'polypeptide(L)'
;MGCNTSKESVQPVGDEAKEDGKNGDISNAESSSAKVESQEASQKKSQEGKKEADSKNSNERKEEGKKEEKGTDKEREAAATRIQAAFRGHHARKSMKETESSIKQTGTKSNSEPTKEQLQQEFRADDKELCDAATKIQASFRGHMSRKEQATALAKSAENAVDNVVSKMEEKAKDAVNELEGIDLTDPDLHKAATKIQASFRGHKVRQEVLSNPAHDAPKN
;
A
#
# COMPACT_ATOMS: atom_id res chain seq x y z
N MET A 1 -60.83 -2.42 1.26
CA MET A 1 -60.71 -3.89 1.13
C MET A 1 -59.45 -4.32 1.87
N GLY A 2 -59.62 -4.99 3.01
CA GLY A 2 -58.50 -5.53 3.79
C GLY A 2 -58.20 -6.95 3.34
N CYS A 3 -56.93 -7.23 3.05
CA CYS A 3 -56.44 -8.60 2.84
C CYS A 3 -55.66 -9.01 4.08
N ASN A 4 -56.35 -9.73 4.98
CA ASN A 4 -55.73 -10.57 5.99
C ASN A 4 -55.25 -11.85 5.30
N THR A 5 -53.96 -12.18 5.43
CA THR A 5 -53.46 -13.54 5.16
C THR A 5 -52.95 -14.13 6.46
N SER A 6 -53.57 -15.25 6.82
CA SER A 6 -53.42 -15.98 8.05
C SER A 6 -52.02 -16.57 8.22
N LYS A 7 -51.54 -16.51 9.47
CA LYS A 7 -50.44 -17.31 10.03
C LYS A 7 -50.73 -18.80 9.81
N GLU A 8 -49.92 -19.45 9.00
CA GLU A 8 -49.81 -20.91 8.99
C GLU A 8 -48.54 -21.31 9.74
N SER A 9 -48.74 -22.23 10.68
CA SER A 9 -47.75 -22.78 11.60
C SER A 9 -47.22 -24.08 11.02
N VAL A 10 -45.94 -24.15 10.66
CA VAL A 10 -45.25 -25.41 10.36
C VAL A 10 -43.77 -25.30 10.75
N GLN A 11 -43.38 -25.95 11.85
CA GLN A 11 -42.04 -26.54 11.99
C GLN A 11 -42.03 -27.84 11.16
N PRO A 12 -40.90 -28.29 10.57
CA PRO A 12 -40.04 -29.21 11.33
C PRO A 12 -38.55 -29.27 10.89
N VAL A 13 -37.78 -30.12 11.60
CA VAL A 13 -36.48 -30.78 11.27
C VAL A 13 -35.29 -29.89 10.82
N GLY A 14 -34.10 -29.91 11.44
CA GLY A 14 -33.42 -31.01 12.11
C GLY A 14 -32.68 -31.87 11.09
N ASP A 15 -31.59 -31.36 10.52
CA ASP A 15 -30.64 -32.20 9.76
C ASP A 15 -29.20 -31.71 9.97
N GLU A 16 -28.38 -32.64 10.44
CA GLU A 16 -26.96 -32.50 10.72
C GLU A 16 -26.18 -32.67 9.42
N ALA A 17 -25.44 -31.63 9.00
CA ALA A 17 -24.44 -31.77 7.95
C ALA A 17 -23.05 -31.51 8.53
N LYS A 18 -22.29 -32.60 8.66
CA LYS A 18 -20.83 -32.62 8.84
C LYS A 18 -20.15 -31.67 7.86
N GLU A 19 -19.35 -30.75 8.38
CA GLU A 19 -18.39 -29.99 7.59
C GLU A 19 -17.00 -30.61 7.78
N ASP A 20 -16.56 -31.41 6.79
CA ASP A 20 -15.18 -31.90 6.69
C ASP A 20 -14.27 -30.76 6.21
N GLY A 21 -13.68 -30.03 7.16
CA GLY A 21 -12.65 -29.02 6.90
C GLY A 21 -11.34 -29.65 6.44
N LYS A 22 -11.13 -29.78 5.13
CA LYS A 22 -9.79 -30.00 4.55
C LYS A 22 -9.07 -28.66 4.37
N ASN A 23 -8.25 -28.32 5.36
CA ASN A 23 -7.22 -27.28 5.27
C ASN A 23 -6.17 -27.71 4.23
N GLY A 24 -6.20 -27.09 3.04
CA GLY A 24 -5.16 -27.22 2.03
C GLY A 24 -4.05 -26.20 2.28
N ASP A 25 -3.00 -26.67 2.94
CA ASP A 25 -1.74 -25.97 3.14
C ASP A 25 -0.98 -25.89 1.81
N ILE A 26 -0.74 -24.68 1.29
CA ILE A 26 0.03 -24.45 0.06
C ILE A 26 1.40 -23.88 0.47
N SER A 27 2.29 -24.77 0.91
CA SER A 27 3.69 -24.45 1.10
C SER A 27 4.39 -24.42 -0.28
N ASN A 28 4.87 -23.23 -0.63
CA ASN A 28 5.70 -22.92 -1.79
C ASN A 28 6.96 -23.80 -1.83
N ALA A 29 7.12 -24.60 -2.89
CA ALA A 29 8.29 -25.44 -3.11
C ALA A 29 9.31 -24.68 -3.98
N GLU A 30 10.37 -24.15 -3.36
CA GLU A 30 11.58 -23.74 -4.08
C GLU A 30 12.49 -24.95 -4.27
N SER A 31 12.57 -25.45 -5.50
CA SER A 31 13.55 -26.44 -5.91
C SER A 31 14.88 -25.77 -6.29
N SER A 32 15.91 -26.15 -5.56
CA SER A 32 17.33 -26.05 -5.85
C SER A 32 17.75 -26.49 -7.26
N SER A 33 18.76 -25.83 -7.84
CA SER A 33 19.88 -26.43 -8.61
C SER A 33 20.79 -25.31 -9.11
N ALA A 34 22.07 -25.21 -8.73
CA ALA A 34 23.23 -26.08 -8.99
C ALA A 34 24.15 -25.44 -10.06
N LYS A 35 25.44 -25.41 -9.68
CA LYS A 35 26.65 -24.83 -10.28
C LYS A 35 27.23 -25.73 -11.37
N VAL A 36 27.70 -25.18 -12.51
CA VAL A 36 28.84 -25.63 -13.38
C VAL A 36 29.15 -24.43 -14.33
N GLU A 37 30.31 -23.79 -14.49
CA GLU A 37 31.74 -24.12 -14.67
C GLU A 37 32.20 -24.30 -16.15
N SER A 38 32.98 -23.30 -16.61
CA SER A 38 34.14 -23.34 -17.55
C SER A 38 34.01 -23.45 -19.08
N GLN A 39 35.08 -22.88 -19.70
CA GLN A 39 35.66 -23.05 -21.06
C GLN A 39 35.14 -22.15 -22.19
N GLU A 40 35.90 -21.70 -23.20
CA GLU A 40 37.31 -21.33 -23.47
C GLU A 40 37.29 -20.81 -24.94
N ALA A 41 38.33 -20.07 -25.37
CA ALA A 41 38.83 -19.98 -26.76
C ALA A 41 37.93 -19.36 -27.86
N SER A 42 38.13 -18.09 -28.23
CA SER A 42 39.09 -17.61 -29.24
C SER A 42 38.77 -17.97 -30.71
N GLN A 43 38.49 -16.96 -31.55
CA GLN A 43 39.01 -16.92 -32.92
C GLN A 43 39.18 -15.49 -33.43
N LYS A 44 40.37 -15.29 -34.00
CA LYS A 44 41.02 -14.06 -34.47
C LYS A 44 41.11 -14.15 -35.99
N LYS A 45 40.74 -13.08 -36.71
CA LYS A 45 41.26 -12.69 -38.05
C LYS A 45 40.54 -11.40 -38.47
N SER A 46 41.11 -10.39 -39.10
CA SER A 46 42.49 -9.94 -39.36
C SER A 46 42.36 -8.71 -40.28
N GLN A 47 43.47 -7.96 -40.38
CA GLN A 47 43.80 -6.91 -41.35
C GLN A 47 43.45 -5.48 -40.91
N GLU A 48 44.38 -4.60 -40.51
CA GLU A 48 45.77 -4.25 -40.90
C GLU A 48 45.82 -2.98 -41.77
N GLY A 49 46.68 -2.03 -41.38
CA GLY A 49 47.01 -0.80 -42.10
C GLY A 49 47.15 0.42 -41.17
N LYS A 50 48.22 0.48 -40.35
CA LYS A 50 49.46 1.27 -40.54
C LYS A 50 49.29 2.77 -40.23
N LYS A 51 49.85 3.26 -39.10
CA LYS A 51 51.22 3.86 -38.89
C LYS A 51 51.10 5.39 -38.89
N GLU A 52 51.68 6.20 -38.00
CA GLU A 52 52.92 6.17 -37.18
C GLU A 52 52.70 7.11 -35.96
N ALA A 53 53.14 6.78 -34.73
CA ALA A 53 54.44 7.06 -34.09
C ALA A 53 54.71 8.57 -33.92
N ASP A 54 55.23 9.15 -32.84
CA ASP A 54 55.91 8.82 -31.59
C ASP A 54 55.86 10.18 -30.80
N SER A 55 55.87 10.35 -29.48
CA SER A 55 56.98 10.10 -28.56
C SER A 55 56.76 10.91 -27.26
N LYS A 56 56.99 10.24 -26.12
CA LYS A 56 57.63 10.73 -24.88
C LYS A 56 57.05 11.91 -24.04
N ASN A 57 56.57 11.50 -22.86
CA ASN A 57 57.09 11.82 -21.51
C ASN A 57 57.06 13.26 -20.98
N SER A 58 56.30 13.50 -19.90
CA SER A 58 56.67 14.32 -18.72
C SER A 58 55.51 14.26 -17.72
N ASN A 59 55.66 13.53 -16.61
CA ASN A 59 56.22 13.97 -15.32
C ASN A 59 55.28 14.92 -14.53
N GLU A 60 54.76 14.36 -13.45
CA GLU A 60 54.31 14.95 -12.18
C GLU A 60 54.04 16.46 -12.10
N ARG A 61 52.81 16.81 -11.68
CA ARG A 61 52.59 17.90 -10.72
C ARG A 61 51.60 17.49 -9.64
N LYS A 62 52.10 17.56 -8.40
CA LYS A 62 51.44 17.42 -7.11
C LYS A 62 50.30 18.42 -6.92
N GLU A 63 49.34 17.97 -6.10
CA GLU A 63 48.63 18.68 -5.03
C GLU A 63 48.25 20.15 -5.27
N GLU A 64 46.95 20.43 -5.27
CA GLU A 64 46.32 21.35 -4.32
C GLU A 64 44.80 21.39 -4.57
N GLY A 65 43.99 21.32 -3.51
CA GLY A 65 42.56 21.65 -3.59
C GLY A 65 41.54 20.64 -3.02
N LYS A 66 41.82 19.94 -1.93
CA LYS A 66 40.74 19.40 -1.07
C LYS A 66 40.01 20.58 -0.41
N LYS A 67 38.80 20.88 -0.89
CA LYS A 67 37.69 21.68 -0.31
C LYS A 67 37.00 22.35 -1.51
N GLU A 68 36.08 21.71 -2.24
CA GLU A 68 34.65 21.59 -1.90
C GLU A 68 33.99 20.67 -2.97
N GLU A 69 33.85 19.36 -2.77
CA GLU A 69 33.12 18.48 -3.73
C GLU A 69 32.54 17.22 -3.08
N LYS A 70 32.33 17.20 -1.76
CA LYS A 70 31.73 16.02 -1.08
C LYS A 70 30.21 16.00 -1.03
N GLY A 71 29.54 17.02 -1.56
CA GLY A 71 28.08 17.10 -1.69
C GLY A 71 27.54 16.59 -3.03
N THR A 72 28.39 16.44 -4.04
CA THR A 72 27.98 16.28 -5.44
C THR A 72 28.16 14.87 -5.98
N ASP A 73 29.04 14.04 -5.42
CA ASP A 73 29.31 12.69 -5.95
C ASP A 73 28.10 11.75 -5.83
N LYS A 74 27.43 11.75 -4.68
CA LYS A 74 26.20 10.93 -4.50
C LYS A 74 25.07 11.39 -5.41
N GLU A 75 24.95 12.70 -5.63
CA GLU A 75 23.94 13.26 -6.53
C GLU A 75 24.27 12.96 -7.99
N ARG A 76 25.55 13.02 -8.38
CA ARG A 76 26.05 12.62 -9.70
C ARG A 76 25.84 11.12 -9.94
N GLU A 77 26.14 10.27 -8.97
CA GLU A 77 25.88 8.83 -9.04
C GLU A 77 24.38 8.52 -9.14
N ALA A 78 23.55 9.21 -8.35
CA ALA A 78 22.10 9.09 -8.43
C ALA A 78 21.55 9.57 -9.79
N ALA A 79 22.06 10.68 -10.32
CA ALA A 79 21.71 11.19 -11.64
C ALA A 79 22.13 10.22 -12.76
N ALA A 80 23.35 9.69 -12.70
CA ALA A 80 23.85 8.69 -13.64
C ALA A 80 22.98 7.42 -13.61
N THR A 81 22.63 6.94 -12.41
CA THR A 81 21.74 5.79 -12.23
C THR A 81 20.35 6.04 -12.82
N ARG A 82 19.79 7.25 -12.63
CA ARG A 82 18.50 7.64 -13.24
C ARG A 82 18.59 7.66 -14.76
N ILE A 83 19.65 8.21 -15.33
CA ILE A 83 19.85 8.26 -16.80
C ILE A 83 20.02 6.85 -17.36
N GLN A 84 20.81 5.99 -16.72
CA GLN A 84 21.00 4.60 -17.14
C GLN A 84 19.69 3.79 -17.05
N ALA A 85 18.94 3.95 -15.97
CA ALA A 85 17.63 3.31 -15.81
C ALA A 85 16.63 3.80 -16.86
N ALA A 86 16.59 5.11 -17.12
CA ALA A 86 15.74 5.71 -18.14
C ALA A 86 16.11 5.22 -19.55
N PHE A 87 17.40 5.14 -19.88
CA PHE A 87 17.89 4.64 -21.15
C PHE A 87 17.58 3.16 -21.35
N ARG A 88 17.86 2.31 -20.35
CA ARG A 88 17.52 0.88 -20.41
C ARG A 88 16.02 0.68 -20.58
N GLY A 89 15.20 1.44 -19.86
CA GLY A 89 13.76 1.44 -20.02
C GLY A 89 13.32 1.92 -21.40
N HIS A 90 13.93 2.98 -21.93
CA HIS A 90 13.64 3.48 -23.27
C HIS A 90 14.01 2.44 -24.34
N HIS A 91 15.15 1.76 -24.19
CA HIS A 91 15.58 0.73 -25.13
C HIS A 91 14.65 -0.48 -25.16
N ALA A 92 14.19 -0.94 -24.00
CA ALA A 92 13.18 -1.99 -23.89
C ALA A 92 11.83 -1.56 -24.49
N ARG A 93 11.38 -0.33 -24.21
CA ARG A 93 10.15 0.22 -24.82
C ARG A 93 10.28 0.38 -26.33
N LYS A 94 11.46 0.78 -26.82
CA LYS A 94 11.73 0.95 -28.24
C LYS A 94 11.77 -0.38 -28.98
N SER A 95 12.40 -1.42 -28.42
CA SER A 95 12.38 -2.76 -29.03
C SER A 95 10.95 -3.31 -29.08
N MET A 96 10.16 -3.16 -28.00
CA MET A 96 8.74 -3.56 -28.00
C MET A 96 7.92 -2.77 -29.04
N LYS A 97 8.16 -1.47 -29.17
CA LYS A 97 7.48 -0.62 -30.16
C LYS A 97 7.89 -0.98 -31.60
N GLU A 98 9.17 -1.26 -31.84
CA GLU A 98 9.67 -1.74 -33.13
C GLU A 98 9.06 -3.09 -33.49
N THR A 99 8.98 -4.03 -32.53
CA THR A 99 8.26 -5.29 -32.73
C THR A 99 6.78 -5.07 -32.98
N GLU A 100 6.12 -4.14 -32.29
CA GLU A 100 4.71 -3.81 -32.55
C GLU A 100 4.52 -3.22 -33.95
N SER A 101 5.44 -2.36 -34.43
CA SER A 101 5.41 -1.83 -35.79
C SER A 101 5.76 -2.87 -36.87
N SER A 102 6.64 -3.83 -36.58
CA SER A 102 6.95 -4.94 -37.49
C SER A 102 5.85 -6.01 -37.49
N ILE A 103 5.21 -6.29 -36.36
CA ILE A 103 4.01 -7.14 -36.26
C ILE A 103 2.84 -6.51 -37.04
N LYS A 104 2.74 -5.16 -37.06
CA LYS A 104 1.82 -4.44 -37.96
C LYS A 104 2.18 -4.55 -39.45
N GLN A 105 3.41 -4.90 -39.80
CA GLN A 105 3.88 -5.04 -41.19
C GLN A 105 3.80 -6.47 -41.76
N THR A 106 3.85 -7.52 -40.93
CA THR A 106 3.85 -8.92 -41.41
C THR A 106 2.64 -9.76 -40.99
N GLY A 107 1.67 -9.17 -40.28
CA GLY A 107 0.40 -9.83 -39.96
C GLY A 107 -0.78 -8.92 -40.26
N THR A 108 -1.69 -9.41 -41.10
CA THR A 108 -3.05 -8.92 -41.31
C THR A 108 -3.76 -8.57 -39.99
N LYS A 109 -3.58 -7.36 -39.49
CA LYS A 109 -4.54 -6.65 -38.63
C LYS A 109 -4.67 -5.25 -39.19
N SER A 110 -5.56 -5.14 -40.17
CA SER A 110 -6.13 -3.89 -40.60
C SER A 110 -6.54 -3.08 -39.37
N ASN A 111 -6.27 -1.78 -39.41
CA ASN A 111 -6.87 -0.77 -38.52
C ASN A 111 -8.39 -0.62 -38.80
N SER A 112 -9.06 -1.71 -39.16
CA SER A 112 -10.50 -1.79 -39.34
C SER A 112 -11.10 -2.22 -38.01
N GLU A 113 -12.18 -1.58 -37.59
CA GLU A 113 -12.99 -2.13 -36.49
C GLU A 113 -13.29 -3.60 -36.80
N PRO A 114 -13.03 -4.51 -35.85
CA PRO A 114 -13.33 -5.91 -36.05
C PRO A 114 -14.83 -6.05 -36.31
N THR A 115 -15.18 -6.79 -37.35
CA THR A 115 -16.58 -7.02 -37.70
C THR A 115 -17.25 -7.81 -36.57
N LYS A 116 -18.55 -7.61 -36.36
CA LYS A 116 -19.29 -8.30 -35.28
C LYS A 116 -19.10 -9.82 -35.36
N GLU A 117 -19.04 -10.37 -36.57
CA GLU A 117 -18.83 -11.79 -36.83
C GLU A 117 -17.45 -12.26 -36.33
N GLN A 118 -16.41 -11.45 -36.53
CA GLN A 118 -15.04 -11.76 -36.07
C GLN A 118 -14.96 -11.75 -34.54
N LEU A 119 -15.60 -10.78 -33.88
CA LEU A 119 -15.70 -10.73 -32.42
C LEU A 119 -16.51 -11.91 -31.87
N GLN A 120 -17.62 -12.28 -32.49
CA GLN A 120 -18.39 -13.46 -32.11
C GLN A 120 -17.57 -14.74 -32.28
N GLN A 121 -16.58 -14.72 -33.17
CA GLN A 121 -15.68 -15.83 -33.46
C GLN A 121 -14.56 -16.00 -32.44
N GLU A 122 -14.03 -14.90 -31.93
CA GLU A 122 -13.09 -14.88 -30.80
C GLU A 122 -13.79 -15.07 -29.45
N PHE A 123 -15.00 -14.53 -29.27
CA PHE A 123 -15.76 -14.58 -28.03
C PHE A 123 -17.00 -15.46 -28.17
N ARG A 124 -16.79 -16.78 -28.25
CA ARG A 124 -17.87 -17.76 -28.40
C ARG A 124 -18.58 -17.97 -27.06
N ALA A 125 -19.91 -17.92 -27.07
CA ALA A 125 -20.71 -18.18 -25.88
C ALA A 125 -20.64 -19.65 -25.41
N ASP A 126 -20.25 -20.56 -26.31
CA ASP A 126 -20.07 -21.99 -26.01
C ASP A 126 -18.67 -22.29 -25.46
N ASP A 127 -17.77 -21.31 -25.46
CA ASP A 127 -16.43 -21.44 -24.87
C ASP A 127 -16.54 -21.32 -23.34
N LYS A 128 -16.43 -22.47 -22.69
CA LYS A 128 -16.58 -22.58 -21.24
C LYS A 128 -15.48 -21.84 -20.48
N GLU A 129 -14.24 -21.84 -20.98
CA GLU A 129 -13.14 -21.13 -20.32
C GLU A 129 -13.36 -19.63 -20.35
N LEU A 130 -13.84 -19.11 -21.48
CA LEU A 130 -14.18 -17.71 -21.62
C LEU A 130 -15.34 -17.29 -20.71
N CYS A 131 -16.40 -18.11 -20.63
CA CYS A 131 -17.52 -17.87 -19.72
C CYS A 131 -17.10 -17.88 -18.25
N ASP A 132 -16.26 -18.83 -17.85
CA ASP A 132 -15.75 -18.93 -16.48
C ASP A 132 -14.87 -17.71 -16.13
N ALA A 133 -14.00 -17.29 -17.05
CA ALA A 133 -13.19 -16.09 -16.90
C ALA A 133 -14.05 -14.82 -16.78
N ALA A 134 -15.04 -14.64 -17.65
CA ALA A 134 -15.97 -13.52 -17.62
C ALA A 134 -16.74 -13.48 -16.28
N THR A 135 -17.24 -14.63 -15.82
CA THR A 135 -17.93 -14.77 -14.54
C THR A 135 -17.03 -14.37 -13.37
N LYS A 136 -15.75 -14.78 -13.39
CA LYS A 136 -14.76 -14.42 -12.36
C LYS A 136 -14.49 -12.91 -12.32
N ILE A 137 -14.36 -12.27 -13.47
CA ILE A 137 -14.18 -10.81 -13.57
C ILE A 137 -15.41 -10.08 -13.01
N GLN A 138 -16.61 -10.49 -13.41
CA GLN A 138 -17.86 -9.89 -12.95
C GLN A 138 -18.05 -10.05 -11.43
N ALA A 139 -17.80 -11.24 -10.90
CA ALA A 139 -17.89 -11.51 -9.46
C ALA A 139 -16.87 -10.68 -8.67
N SER A 140 -15.63 -10.59 -9.14
CA SER A 140 -14.58 -9.78 -8.53
C SER A 140 -14.94 -8.29 -8.52
N PHE A 141 -15.45 -7.77 -9.64
CA PHE A 141 -15.88 -6.38 -9.76
C PHE A 141 -17.04 -6.04 -8.84
N ARG A 142 -18.08 -6.90 -8.80
CA ARG A 142 -19.21 -6.74 -7.88
C ARG A 142 -18.73 -6.72 -6.42
N GLY A 143 -17.82 -7.63 -6.06
CA GLY A 143 -17.22 -7.66 -4.73
C GLY A 143 -16.38 -6.42 -4.43
N HIS A 144 -15.60 -5.91 -5.39
CA HIS A 144 -14.84 -4.68 -5.24
C HIS A 144 -15.73 -3.47 -5.01
N MET A 145 -16.84 -3.33 -5.74
CA MET A 145 -17.78 -2.23 -5.55
C MET A 145 -18.42 -2.25 -4.17
N SER A 146 -18.90 -3.42 -3.72
CA SER A 146 -19.46 -3.55 -2.36
C SER A 146 -18.44 -3.20 -1.26
N ARG A 147 -17.19 -3.69 -1.39
CA ARG A 147 -16.13 -3.35 -0.43
C ARG A 147 -15.77 -1.88 -0.44
N LYS A 148 -15.72 -1.25 -1.62
CA LYS A 148 -15.44 0.18 -1.76
C LYS A 148 -16.52 1.02 -1.09
N GLU A 149 -17.79 0.70 -1.32
CA GLU A 149 -18.92 1.37 -0.67
C GLU A 149 -18.84 1.25 0.86
N GLN A 150 -18.63 0.05 1.39
CA GLN A 150 -18.47 -0.18 2.82
C GLN A 150 -17.28 0.59 3.41
N ALA A 151 -16.12 0.57 2.74
CA ALA A 151 -14.95 1.32 3.18
C ALA A 151 -15.23 2.83 3.22
N THR A 152 -15.90 3.37 2.20
CA THR A 152 -16.29 4.79 2.21
C THR A 152 -17.34 5.13 3.27
N ALA A 153 -18.27 4.22 3.56
CA ALA A 153 -19.28 4.41 4.61
C ALA A 153 -18.65 4.37 6.00
N LEU A 154 -17.73 3.44 6.24
CA LEU A 154 -16.97 3.35 7.49
C LEU A 154 -16.08 4.58 7.70
N ALA A 155 -15.38 5.04 6.66
CA ALA A 155 -14.58 6.26 6.72
C ALA A 155 -15.44 7.48 7.09
N LYS A 156 -16.58 7.67 6.41
CA LYS A 156 -17.53 8.75 6.74
C LYS A 156 -18.10 8.62 8.15
N SER A 157 -18.41 7.41 8.60
CA SER A 157 -18.91 7.19 9.96
C SER A 157 -17.84 7.52 11.01
N ALA A 158 -16.58 7.18 10.74
CA ALA A 158 -15.46 7.51 11.62
C ALA A 158 -15.21 9.03 11.66
N GLU A 159 -15.22 9.70 10.51
CA GLU A 159 -15.11 11.17 10.43
C GLU A 159 -16.22 11.85 11.23
N ASN A 160 -17.49 11.48 11.01
CA ASN A 160 -18.62 12.03 11.77
C ASN A 160 -18.50 11.76 13.29
N ALA A 161 -17.98 10.61 13.70
CA ALA A 161 -17.77 10.30 15.11
C ALA A 161 -16.68 11.20 15.72
N VAL A 162 -15.59 11.44 14.99
CA VAL A 162 -14.53 12.37 15.42
C VAL A 162 -15.08 13.79 15.52
N ASP A 163 -15.81 14.28 14.51
CA ASP A 163 -16.40 15.62 14.51
C ASP A 163 -17.37 15.83 15.67
N ASN A 164 -18.17 14.81 16.02
CA ASN A 164 -19.03 14.84 17.21
C ASN A 164 -18.23 14.96 18.51
N VAL A 165 -17.12 14.21 18.65
CA VAL A 165 -16.26 14.29 19.83
C VAL A 165 -15.60 15.66 19.93
N VAL A 166 -15.07 16.17 18.81
CA VAL A 166 -14.44 17.49 18.74
C VAL A 166 -15.44 18.58 19.10
N SER A 167 -16.64 18.56 18.51
CA SER A 167 -17.69 19.54 18.81
C SER A 167 -18.07 19.52 20.29
N LYS A 168 -18.18 18.33 20.90
CA LYS A 168 -18.51 18.18 22.33
C LYS A 168 -17.38 18.62 23.24
N MET A 169 -16.12 18.45 22.84
CA MET A 169 -14.97 18.98 23.57
C MET A 169 -14.90 20.50 23.48
N GLU A 170 -15.20 21.07 22.31
CA GLU A 170 -15.22 22.51 22.10
C GLU A 170 -16.35 23.19 22.90
N GLU A 171 -17.54 22.59 22.94
CA GLU A 171 -18.65 23.07 23.78
C GLU A 171 -18.25 23.11 25.26
N LYS A 172 -17.68 22.01 25.78
CA LYS A 172 -17.18 21.96 27.17
C LYS A 172 -16.06 22.95 27.44
N ALA A 173 -15.19 23.21 26.46
CA ALA A 173 -14.13 24.20 26.59
C ALA A 173 -14.71 25.62 26.65
N LYS A 174 -15.71 25.94 25.82
CA LYS A 174 -16.41 27.23 25.85
C LYS A 174 -17.16 27.43 27.16
N ASP A 175 -17.84 26.40 27.65
CA ASP A 175 -18.56 26.42 28.93
C ASP A 175 -17.59 26.68 30.09
N ALA A 176 -16.46 25.97 30.14
CA ALA A 176 -15.42 26.21 31.15
C ALA A 176 -14.82 27.62 31.07
N VAL A 177 -14.60 28.16 29.87
CA VAL A 177 -14.13 29.54 29.69
C VAL A 177 -15.16 30.55 30.20
N ASN A 178 -16.44 30.32 29.92
CA ASN A 178 -17.53 31.18 30.38
C ASN A 178 -17.70 31.11 31.91
N GLU A 179 -17.56 29.94 32.54
CA GLU A 179 -17.57 29.81 34.01
C GLU A 179 -16.37 30.51 34.68
N LEU A 180 -15.23 30.58 34.00
CA LEU A 180 -14.03 31.27 34.50
C LEU A 180 -14.11 32.79 34.29
N GLU A 181 -15.06 33.29 33.49
CA GLU A 181 -15.22 34.71 33.21
C GLU A 181 -15.67 35.46 34.48
N GLY A 182 -14.84 36.41 34.94
CA GLY A 182 -15.10 37.19 36.16
C GLY A 182 -14.42 36.69 37.43
N ILE A 183 -13.62 35.63 37.37
CA ILE A 183 -12.79 35.18 38.51
C ILE A 183 -11.48 35.97 38.56
N ASP A 184 -11.16 36.56 39.71
CA ASP A 184 -9.87 37.23 39.95
C ASP A 184 -8.77 36.21 40.26
N LEU A 185 -7.88 35.98 39.28
CA LEU A 185 -6.74 35.07 39.42
C LEU A 185 -5.66 35.56 40.41
N THR A 186 -5.76 36.79 40.90
CA THR A 186 -4.80 37.34 41.88
C THR A 186 -5.26 37.18 43.33
N ASP A 187 -6.49 36.71 43.58
CA ASP A 187 -7.03 36.52 44.91
C ASP A 187 -6.26 35.40 45.68
N PRO A 188 -5.65 35.71 46.84
CA PRO A 188 -4.96 34.72 47.66
C PRO A 188 -5.88 33.61 48.19
N ASP A 189 -7.17 33.87 48.41
CA ASP A 189 -8.10 32.86 48.92
C ASP A 189 -8.54 31.88 47.82
N LEU A 190 -8.68 32.34 46.57
CA LEU A 190 -8.84 31.48 45.40
C LEU A 190 -7.67 30.49 45.26
N HIS A 191 -6.43 30.95 45.42
CA HIS A 191 -5.25 30.08 45.35
C HIS A 191 -5.22 29.00 46.45
N LYS A 192 -5.61 29.34 47.68
CA LYS A 192 -5.72 28.36 48.77
C LYS A 192 -6.79 27.31 48.47
N ALA A 193 -7.95 27.73 47.95
CA ALA A 193 -9.03 26.83 47.56
C ALA A 193 -8.60 25.89 46.42
N ALA A 194 -8.00 26.44 45.36
CA ALA A 194 -7.47 25.67 44.23
C ALA A 194 -6.45 24.61 44.70
N THR A 195 -5.53 24.98 45.58
CA THR A 195 -4.54 24.05 46.15
C THR A 195 -5.23 22.87 46.87
N LYS A 196 -6.28 23.14 47.66
CA LYS A 196 -7.05 22.11 48.38
C LYS A 196 -7.80 21.18 47.41
N ILE A 197 -8.42 21.74 46.37
CA ILE A 197 -9.11 20.97 45.32
C ILE A 197 -8.10 20.06 44.59
N GLN A 198 -6.95 20.61 44.19
CA GLN A 198 -5.92 19.84 43.50
C GLN A 198 -5.34 18.72 44.37
N ALA A 199 -5.10 18.95 45.66
CA ALA A 199 -4.64 17.91 46.59
C ALA A 199 -5.68 16.79 46.75
N SER A 200 -6.95 17.16 46.90
CA SER A 200 -8.06 16.20 46.98
C SER A 200 -8.20 15.37 45.70
N PHE A 201 -8.14 16.01 44.53
CA PHE A 201 -8.24 15.34 43.23
C PHE A 201 -7.06 14.40 42.96
N ARG A 202 -5.83 14.82 43.27
CA ARG A 202 -4.65 13.93 43.18
C ARG A 202 -4.84 12.68 44.03
N GLY A 203 -5.31 12.84 45.28
CA GLY A 203 -5.63 11.71 46.14
C GLY A 203 -6.77 10.84 45.60
N HIS A 204 -7.82 11.44 45.02
CA HIS A 204 -8.92 10.71 44.41
C HIS A 204 -8.46 9.89 43.20
N LYS A 205 -7.60 10.46 42.35
CA LYS A 205 -7.06 9.77 41.17
C LYS A 205 -6.26 8.53 41.56
N VAL A 206 -5.37 8.64 42.55
CA VAL A 206 -4.62 7.48 43.07
C VAL A 206 -5.57 6.41 43.61
N ARG A 207 -6.60 6.79 44.39
CA ARG A 207 -7.59 5.84 44.89
C ARG A 207 -8.39 5.18 43.76
N GLN A 208 -8.75 5.93 42.72
CA GLN A 208 -9.42 5.39 41.53
C GLN A 208 -8.53 4.40 40.76
N GLU A 209 -7.24 4.72 40.59
CA GLU A 209 -6.27 3.82 39.93
C GLU A 209 -6.08 2.51 40.71
N VAL A 210 -6.00 2.58 42.05
CA VAL A 210 -5.93 1.40 42.93
C VAL A 210 -7.23 0.58 42.89
N LEU A 211 -8.40 1.23 42.86
CA LEU A 211 -9.70 0.55 42.77
C LEU A 211 -9.94 -0.10 41.41
N SER A 212 -9.51 0.55 40.32
CA SER A 212 -9.66 0.05 38.96
C SER A 212 -8.61 -1.00 38.57
N ASN A 213 -7.51 -1.11 39.33
CA ASN A 213 -6.45 -2.07 39.07
C ASN A 213 -5.96 -2.78 40.36
N PRO A 214 -6.75 -3.73 40.91
CA PRO A 214 -6.47 -4.37 42.20
C PRO A 214 -5.28 -5.36 42.21
N ALA A 215 -4.54 -5.51 41.09
CA ALA A 215 -3.53 -6.57 40.92
C ALA A 215 -2.08 -6.17 41.28
N HIS A 216 -1.80 -4.92 41.65
CA HIS A 216 -0.42 -4.45 41.86
C HIS A 216 0.08 -4.58 43.32
N ASP A 217 -0.78 -4.89 44.29
CA ASP A 217 -0.43 -4.80 45.72
C ASP A 217 -0.51 -6.14 46.47
N ALA A 218 -0.06 -7.23 45.83
CA ALA A 218 0.25 -8.47 46.54
C ALA A 218 1.68 -8.38 47.11
N PRO A 219 1.88 -8.45 48.43
CA PRO A 219 3.22 -8.40 49.02
C PRO A 219 4.02 -9.61 48.53
N LYS A 220 5.15 -9.35 47.86
CA LYS A 220 6.16 -10.37 47.60
C LYS A 220 6.87 -10.63 48.93
N ASN A 221 6.53 -11.76 49.56
CA ASN A 221 7.24 -12.32 50.71
C ASN A 221 8.72 -12.58 50.40
#